data_AF-A0A6L9L5Y0-F1
#
_entry.id   AF-A0A6L9L5Y0-F1
#
_cell.length_a   1.000
_cell.length_b   1.000
_cell.length_c   1.000
_cell.angle_alpha   90.00
_cell.angle_beta   90.00
_cell.angle_gamma   90.00
#
_symmetry.space_group_name_H-M   'P 1'
#
loop_
_entity.id
_entity.type
_entity.pdbx_description
1 polymer ?
#
loop_
_entity_poly.entity_id
_entity_poly.type
_entity_poly.pdbx_seq_one_letter_code
_entity_poly.pdbx_strand_id
1 'polypeptide(L)'
;MKNLSFMLALLAMLLYGCKDAPVETSVAIPSGQRVSRLTTSYLRILNQDPLLDTVVVDGTVYSIASKDSMAFQYDSQDRLINFDRTQFSGGPGGSYTNGPLKNVYAYSNGQFQEVEGGTGSRFSYKLDNTQRRVLSRTKKRNLYTELDTLRQYSPEGILTSVQTANYRQVFTIENGNVTRIEQYSNRTNKLDQTTELTYDLAHTAPPAQFTFLGETSRNALANKKVQDYTAPGGAVTYTYSYRNLYDSQGRTIRQIEYHQDSAINQGKPYFWTATDYYY
;
A
#
# COMPACT_ATOMS: atom_id res chain seq x y z
N MET A 1 56.63 -32.37 -30.35
CA MET A 1 55.99 -31.09 -29.94
C MET A 1 54.77 -30.75 -30.81
N LYS A 2 53.77 -31.64 -30.93
CA LYS A 2 52.50 -31.35 -31.65
C LYS A 2 51.23 -31.78 -30.90
N ASN A 3 51.36 -32.48 -29.76
CA ASN A 3 50.21 -32.98 -28.99
C ASN A 3 49.91 -32.17 -27.72
N LEU A 4 50.75 -31.19 -27.36
CA LEU A 4 50.52 -30.35 -26.17
C LEU A 4 49.62 -29.15 -26.46
N SER A 5 49.59 -28.66 -27.71
CA SER A 5 48.78 -27.52 -28.12
C SER A 5 47.29 -27.88 -28.28
N PHE A 6 46.96 -29.15 -28.52
CA PHE A 6 45.57 -29.59 -28.66
C PHE A 6 44.87 -29.77 -27.30
N MET A 7 45.61 -30.15 -26.24
CA MET A 7 45.06 -30.24 -24.89
C MET A 7 44.79 -28.88 -24.24
N LEU A 8 45.59 -27.85 -24.54
CA LEU A 8 45.33 -26.49 -24.04
C LEU A 8 44.10 -25.84 -24.71
N ALA A 9 43.82 -26.17 -25.98
CA ALA A 9 42.64 -25.66 -26.69
C ALA A 9 41.33 -26.28 -26.18
N LEU A 10 41.36 -27.56 -25.75
CA LEU A 10 40.19 -28.21 -25.16
C LEU A 10 39.86 -27.69 -23.75
N LEU A 11 40.88 -27.33 -22.96
CA LEU A 11 40.69 -26.76 -21.62
C LEU A 11 40.16 -25.30 -21.68
N ALA A 12 40.52 -24.54 -22.72
CA ALA A 12 40.00 -23.19 -22.95
C ALA A 12 38.52 -23.18 -23.42
N MET A 13 38.07 -24.21 -24.14
CA MET A 13 36.65 -24.34 -24.51
C MET A 13 35.76 -24.82 -23.35
N LEU A 14 36.31 -25.51 -22.36
CA LEU A 14 35.57 -25.91 -21.15
C LEU A 14 35.40 -24.76 -20.14
N LEU A 15 36.22 -23.71 -20.22
CA LEU A 15 36.12 -22.53 -19.35
C LEU A 15 35.24 -21.41 -19.93
N TYR A 16 34.82 -21.50 -21.20
CA TYR A 16 33.89 -20.56 -21.85
C TYR A 16 32.43 -21.03 -21.83
N GLY A 17 32.14 -22.16 -21.17
CA GLY A 17 30.82 -22.79 -21.10
C GLY A 17 29.95 -22.41 -19.91
N CYS A 18 30.49 -21.78 -18.86
CA CYS A 18 29.67 -21.13 -17.84
C CYS A 18 29.36 -19.69 -18.28
N LYS A 19 28.57 -19.55 -19.35
CA LYS A 19 27.61 -18.45 -19.34
C LYS A 19 26.70 -18.78 -18.18
N ASP A 20 26.72 -17.93 -17.15
CA ASP A 20 25.66 -17.88 -16.16
C ASP A 20 24.36 -18.15 -16.92
N ALA A 21 23.74 -19.30 -16.63
CA ALA A 21 22.35 -19.47 -17.00
C ALA A 21 21.68 -18.18 -16.54
N PRO A 22 20.92 -17.48 -17.39
CA PRO A 22 20.19 -16.32 -16.93
C PRO A 22 19.53 -16.79 -15.65
N VAL A 23 19.88 -16.16 -14.52
CA VAL A 23 19.22 -16.42 -13.25
C VAL A 23 17.77 -16.50 -13.63
N GLU A 24 17.17 -17.69 -13.51
CA GLU A 24 15.73 -17.81 -13.65
C GLU A 24 15.26 -16.84 -12.59
N THR A 25 14.90 -15.63 -13.04
CA THR A 25 14.20 -14.66 -12.23
C THR A 25 12.96 -15.42 -11.93
N SER A 26 12.96 -16.10 -10.78
CA SER A 26 11.84 -16.83 -10.24
C SER A 26 10.66 -15.94 -10.56
N VAL A 27 9.76 -16.43 -11.43
CA VAL A 27 8.59 -15.66 -11.87
C VAL A 27 8.07 -15.04 -10.60
N ALA A 28 8.12 -13.69 -10.53
CA ALA A 28 7.74 -12.99 -9.32
C ALA A 28 6.37 -13.55 -8.96
N ILE A 29 6.30 -14.32 -7.86
CA ILE A 29 5.02 -14.86 -7.40
C ILE A 29 4.16 -13.63 -7.27
N PRO A 30 3.09 -13.51 -8.09
CA PRO A 30 2.32 -12.28 -8.15
C PRO A 30 1.94 -11.90 -6.72
N SER A 31 2.09 -10.62 -6.36
CA SER A 31 1.47 -10.09 -5.14
C SER A 31 0.01 -10.56 -5.10
N GLY A 32 -0.44 -10.92 -3.90
CA GLY A 32 -1.62 -11.74 -3.62
C GLY A 32 -2.84 -11.49 -4.50
N GLN A 33 -3.43 -12.58 -4.98
CA GLN A 33 -4.74 -12.71 -5.61
C GLN A 33 -5.19 -11.54 -6.52
N ARG A 34 -4.95 -11.70 -7.82
CA ARG A 34 -5.50 -10.85 -8.87
C ARG A 34 -7.02 -11.00 -8.92
N VAL A 35 -7.73 -9.91 -8.63
CA VAL A 35 -9.19 -9.83 -8.70
C VAL A 35 -9.61 -8.75 -9.70
N SER A 36 -10.73 -8.97 -10.40
CA SER A 36 -11.27 -7.94 -11.30
C SER A 36 -11.91 -6.78 -10.54
N ARG A 37 -12.29 -7.01 -9.27
CA ARG A 37 -12.87 -6.01 -8.39
C ARG A 37 -12.48 -6.28 -6.94
N LEU A 38 -12.14 -5.22 -6.20
CA LEU A 38 -12.02 -5.24 -4.74
C LEU A 38 -12.99 -4.20 -4.19
N THR A 39 -13.76 -4.55 -3.16
CA THR A 39 -14.51 -3.57 -2.37
C THR A 39 -14.01 -3.59 -0.94
N THR A 40 -13.67 -2.42 -0.39
CA THR A 40 -13.23 -2.27 1.00
C THR A 40 -14.20 -1.40 1.77
N SER A 41 -14.63 -1.89 2.93
CA SER A 41 -15.48 -1.13 3.84
C SER A 41 -14.68 -0.75 5.08
N TYR A 42 -14.38 0.54 5.24
CA TYR A 42 -13.67 1.08 6.39
C TYR A 42 -14.67 1.58 7.44
N LEU A 43 -14.61 1.02 8.64
CA LEU A 43 -15.47 1.37 9.77
C LEU A 43 -14.68 2.24 10.74
N ARG A 44 -15.14 3.47 10.96
CA ARG A 44 -14.54 4.38 11.93
C ARG A 44 -15.44 4.54 13.14
N ILE A 45 -14.85 4.39 14.32
CA ILE A 45 -15.48 4.78 15.58
C ILE A 45 -15.09 6.21 15.90
N LEU A 46 -16.10 7.03 16.15
CA LEU A 46 -15.98 8.26 16.91
C LEU A 46 -17.04 8.15 18.01
N ASN A 47 -16.68 8.46 19.25
CA ASN A 47 -17.66 8.64 20.33
C ASN A 47 -18.44 9.93 20.05
N GLN A 48 -19.35 9.88 19.06
CA GLN A 48 -20.16 11.01 18.66
C GLN A 48 -21.59 10.55 18.42
N ASP A 49 -22.56 11.28 18.97
CA ASP A 49 -23.94 11.17 18.55
C ASP A 49 -24.22 12.10 17.38
N PRO A 50 -25.08 11.70 16.43
CA PRO A 50 -25.79 10.41 16.37
C PRO A 50 -25.00 9.31 15.63
N LEU A 51 -25.29 8.07 15.99
CA LEU A 51 -24.61 6.87 15.52
C LEU A 51 -25.14 6.40 14.15
N LEU A 52 -24.27 5.78 13.35
CA LEU A 52 -24.63 5.18 12.06
C LEU A 52 -25.12 3.73 12.23
N ASP A 53 -24.36 2.91 12.95
CA ASP A 53 -24.62 1.48 13.15
C ASP A 53 -23.79 0.96 14.35
N THR A 54 -23.75 -0.35 14.58
CA THR A 54 -22.88 -1.01 15.55
C THR A 54 -22.07 -2.15 14.93
N VAL A 55 -20.92 -2.47 15.51
CA VAL A 55 -20.11 -3.64 15.15
C VAL A 55 -19.72 -4.39 16.42
N VAL A 56 -19.75 -5.72 16.35
CA VAL A 56 -19.26 -6.58 17.44
C VAL A 56 -17.81 -6.95 17.15
N VAL A 57 -16.92 -6.61 18.09
CA VAL A 57 -15.51 -6.97 18.06
C VAL A 57 -15.17 -7.61 19.40
N ASP A 58 -14.72 -8.86 19.37
CA ASP A 58 -14.40 -9.63 20.58
C ASP A 58 -15.54 -9.70 21.61
N GLY A 59 -16.77 -9.85 21.10
CA GLY A 59 -17.97 -9.88 21.94
C GLY A 59 -18.36 -8.51 22.53
N THR A 60 -17.59 -7.46 22.27
CA THR A 60 -17.90 -6.08 22.67
C THR A 60 -18.61 -5.36 21.54
N VAL A 61 -19.72 -4.70 21.85
CA VAL A 61 -20.47 -3.87 20.89
C VAL A 61 -19.84 -2.49 20.84
N TYR A 62 -19.52 -2.05 19.64
CA TYR A 62 -18.93 -0.75 19.36
C TYR A 62 -19.82 0.05 18.42
N SER A 63 -20.01 1.33 18.70
CA SER A 63 -20.81 2.21 17.86
C SER A 63 -20.00 2.77 16.69
N ILE A 64 -20.54 2.69 15.48
CA ILE A 64 -19.91 3.21 14.27
C ILE A 64 -20.41 4.63 14.02
N ALA A 65 -19.47 5.55 13.83
CA ALA A 65 -19.77 6.95 13.53
C ALA A 65 -19.84 7.22 12.02
N SER A 66 -18.97 6.54 11.26
CA SER A 66 -18.92 6.64 9.81
C SER A 66 -18.41 5.36 9.18
N LYS A 67 -18.88 5.09 7.96
CA LYS A 67 -18.49 3.97 7.11
C LYS A 67 -18.12 4.50 5.74
N ASP A 68 -16.93 4.17 5.26
CA ASP A 68 -16.50 4.45 3.89
C ASP A 68 -16.47 3.14 3.11
N SER A 69 -17.25 3.05 2.03
CA SER A 69 -17.17 1.94 1.08
C SER A 69 -16.39 2.39 -0.15
N MET A 70 -15.30 1.70 -0.47
CA MET A 70 -14.42 2.00 -1.60
C MET A 70 -14.36 0.78 -2.53
N ALA A 71 -14.71 0.95 -3.80
CA ALA A 71 -14.65 -0.09 -4.81
C ALA A 71 -13.56 0.24 -5.83
N PHE A 72 -12.74 -0.75 -6.16
CA PHE A 72 -11.62 -0.70 -7.07
C PHE A 72 -11.89 -1.72 -8.17
N GLN A 73 -11.77 -1.32 -9.43
CA GLN A 73 -11.89 -2.23 -10.58
C GLN A 73 -10.61 -2.24 -11.38
N TYR A 74 -10.24 -3.42 -11.85
CA TYR A 74 -8.97 -3.66 -12.52
C TYR A 74 -9.20 -4.23 -13.92
N ASP A 75 -8.31 -3.89 -14.85
CA ASP A 75 -8.30 -4.52 -16.17
C ASP A 75 -7.59 -5.88 -16.16
N SER A 76 -7.51 -6.55 -17.32
CA SER A 76 -6.84 -7.85 -17.48
C SER A 76 -5.33 -7.82 -17.24
N GLN A 77 -4.73 -6.63 -17.07
CA GLN A 77 -3.33 -6.42 -16.71
C GLN A 77 -3.18 -5.97 -15.25
N ASP A 78 -4.25 -6.10 -14.45
CA ASP A 78 -4.41 -5.68 -13.05
C ASP A 78 -4.12 -4.20 -12.80
N ARG A 79 -4.35 -3.35 -13.80
CA ARG A 79 -4.23 -1.92 -13.64
C ARG A 79 -5.57 -1.37 -13.17
N LEU A 80 -5.54 -0.52 -12.15
CA LEU A 80 -6.75 0.14 -11.67
C LEU A 80 -7.34 1.00 -12.80
N ILE A 81 -8.59 0.75 -13.17
CA ILE A 81 -9.34 1.49 -14.21
C ILE A 81 -10.49 2.33 -13.64
N ASN A 82 -10.96 1.99 -12.44
CA ASN A 82 -12.07 2.71 -11.80
C ASN A 82 -11.95 2.65 -10.27
N PHE A 83 -12.28 3.77 -9.63
CA PHE A 83 -12.41 3.90 -8.19
C PHE A 83 -13.75 4.56 -7.87
N ASP A 84 -14.54 3.96 -6.97
CA ASP A 84 -15.78 4.53 -6.47
C ASP A 84 -15.76 4.53 -4.95
N ARG A 85 -15.95 5.69 -4.32
CA ARG A 85 -16.05 5.83 -2.87
C ARG A 85 -17.40 6.41 -2.51
N THR A 86 -18.12 5.71 -1.64
CA THR A 86 -19.32 6.23 -0.97
C THR A 86 -19.04 6.35 0.53
N GLN A 87 -19.29 7.54 1.08
CA GLN A 87 -19.17 7.80 2.51
C GLN A 87 -20.55 7.83 3.15
N PHE A 88 -20.65 7.24 4.33
CA PHE A 88 -21.82 7.26 5.19
C PHE A 88 -21.44 7.77 6.56
N SER A 89 -22.24 8.66 7.12
CA SER A 89 -22.05 9.22 8.45
C SER A 89 -23.39 9.33 9.16
N GLY A 90 -23.38 9.16 10.49
CA GLY A 90 -24.56 9.43 11.31
C GLY A 90 -24.85 10.94 11.38
N GLY A 91 -26.13 11.32 11.24
CA GLY A 91 -26.62 12.69 11.42
C GLY A 91 -27.96 12.75 12.15
N PRO A 92 -28.39 13.92 12.69
CA PRO A 92 -29.60 14.04 13.53
C PRO A 92 -30.91 13.57 12.86
N GLY A 93 -30.92 13.43 11.52
CA GLY A 93 -32.02 12.88 10.73
C GLY A 93 -31.77 11.47 10.17
N GLY A 94 -30.79 10.73 10.68
CA GLY A 94 -30.38 9.40 10.19
C GLY A 94 -29.06 9.43 9.41
N SER A 95 -28.78 8.35 8.69
CA SER A 95 -27.56 8.23 7.87
C SER A 95 -27.58 9.25 6.73
N TYR A 96 -26.52 10.05 6.58
CA TYR A 96 -26.32 10.90 5.41
C TYR A 96 -25.13 10.42 4.58
N THR A 97 -25.18 10.71 3.28
CA THR A 97 -24.09 10.45 2.34
C THR A 97 -23.78 11.71 1.55
N ASN A 98 -22.51 11.97 1.29
CA ASN A 98 -22.07 13.06 0.41
C ASN A 98 -22.12 12.68 -1.09
N GLY A 99 -22.72 11.53 -1.42
CA GLY A 99 -22.72 10.95 -2.76
C GLY A 99 -21.42 10.22 -3.10
N PRO A 100 -21.40 9.48 -4.22
CA PRO A 100 -20.21 8.73 -4.64
C PRO A 100 -19.16 9.66 -5.28
N LEU A 101 -17.90 9.51 -4.85
CA LEU A 101 -16.73 10.04 -5.55
C LEU A 101 -16.22 8.96 -6.51
N LYS A 102 -16.26 9.25 -7.80
CA LYS A 102 -15.83 8.30 -8.85
C LYS A 102 -14.61 8.81 -9.59
N ASN A 103 -13.55 8.03 -9.72
CA ASN A 103 -12.42 8.38 -10.56
C ASN A 103 -12.21 7.30 -11.62
N VAL A 104 -11.87 7.73 -12.84
CA VAL A 104 -11.60 6.83 -13.96
C VAL A 104 -10.14 6.95 -14.36
N TYR A 105 -9.54 5.83 -14.72
CA TYR A 105 -8.14 5.73 -15.05
C TYR A 105 -7.93 5.08 -16.41
N ALA A 106 -6.99 5.59 -17.18
CA ALA A 106 -6.64 5.06 -18.50
C ALA A 106 -5.13 4.98 -18.70
N TYR A 107 -4.70 4.02 -19.51
CA TYR A 107 -3.29 3.74 -19.79
C TYR A 107 -3.10 3.67 -21.30
N SER A 108 -2.25 4.54 -21.85
CA SER A 108 -1.94 4.55 -23.28
C SER A 108 -0.58 5.20 -23.55
N ASN A 109 0.18 4.66 -24.50
CA ASN A 109 1.42 5.26 -25.01
C ASN A 109 2.41 5.74 -23.93
N GLY A 110 2.67 4.94 -22.89
CA GLY A 110 3.56 5.34 -21.80
C GLY A 110 2.99 6.39 -20.84
N GLN A 111 1.69 6.66 -20.90
CA GLN A 111 0.99 7.61 -20.05
C GLN A 111 -0.12 6.92 -19.24
N PHE A 112 -0.27 7.37 -18.01
CA PHE A 112 -1.42 7.14 -17.14
C PHE A 112 -2.24 8.42 -17.08
N GLN A 113 -3.55 8.30 -17.27
CA GLN A 113 -4.50 9.41 -17.18
C GLN A 113 -5.47 9.16 -16.03
N GLU A 114 -5.68 10.16 -15.19
CA GLU A 114 -6.66 10.17 -14.12
C GLU A 114 -7.72 11.23 -14.41
N VAL A 115 -8.99 10.85 -14.35
CA VAL A 115 -10.14 11.74 -14.42
C VAL A 115 -10.89 11.68 -13.10
N GLU A 116 -10.93 12.79 -12.38
CA GLU A 116 -11.63 12.88 -11.11
C GLU A 116 -13.10 13.24 -11.30
N GLY A 117 -14.03 12.40 -10.86
CA GLY A 117 -15.45 12.61 -11.11
C GLY A 117 -16.07 13.76 -10.33
N GLY A 118 -15.53 14.09 -9.15
CA GLY A 118 -16.03 15.22 -8.35
C GLY A 118 -15.72 16.59 -8.96
N THR A 119 -14.62 16.72 -9.71
CA THR A 119 -14.16 18.02 -10.26
C THR A 119 -14.11 18.05 -11.78
N GLY A 120 -14.14 16.89 -12.44
CA GLY A 120 -13.82 16.74 -13.87
C GLY A 120 -12.34 16.96 -14.20
N SER A 121 -11.47 17.18 -13.21
CA SER A 121 -10.05 17.46 -13.43
C SER A 121 -9.36 16.27 -14.07
N ARG A 122 -8.47 16.57 -15.02
CA ARG A 122 -7.70 15.57 -15.76
C ARG A 122 -6.22 15.74 -15.45
N PHE A 123 -5.57 14.63 -15.16
CA PHE A 123 -4.13 14.58 -14.92
C PHE A 123 -3.49 13.50 -15.78
N SER A 124 -2.26 13.73 -16.23
CA SER A 124 -1.50 12.78 -17.03
C SER A 124 -0.10 12.62 -16.44
N TYR A 125 0.37 11.38 -16.39
CA TYR A 125 1.62 11.01 -15.74
C TYR A 125 2.37 9.98 -16.58
N LYS A 126 3.71 10.07 -16.55
CA LYS A 126 4.56 9.07 -17.21
C LYS A 126 4.52 7.76 -16.45
N LEU A 127 4.36 6.69 -17.20
CA LEU A 127 4.49 5.32 -16.70
C LEU A 127 5.95 4.89 -16.68
N ASP A 128 6.22 3.88 -15.86
CA ASP A 128 7.47 3.13 -15.86
C ASP A 128 7.61 2.26 -17.12
N ASN A 129 8.75 1.60 -17.25
CA ASN A 129 9.02 0.72 -18.39
C ASN A 129 8.07 -0.49 -18.46
N THR A 130 7.42 -0.84 -17.35
CA THR A 130 6.41 -1.91 -17.33
C THR A 130 5.03 -1.45 -17.78
N GLN A 131 4.83 -0.15 -18.02
CA GLN A 131 3.56 0.44 -18.45
C GLN A 131 2.43 0.26 -17.42
N ARG A 132 2.77 0.16 -16.13
CA ARG A 132 1.81 -0.10 -15.05
C ARG A 132 1.82 0.95 -13.94
N ARG A 133 3.00 1.49 -13.60
CA ARG A 133 3.18 2.37 -12.42
C ARG A 133 3.63 3.76 -12.84
N VAL A 134 3.22 4.78 -12.10
CA VAL A 134 3.65 6.16 -12.36
C VAL A 134 5.03 6.43 -11.78
N LEU A 135 5.84 7.21 -12.48
CA LEU A 135 7.17 7.63 -12.00
C LEU A 135 7.12 8.91 -11.15
N SER A 136 6.03 9.68 -11.27
CA SER A 136 5.74 10.87 -10.48
C SER A 136 4.23 11.16 -10.54
N ARG A 137 3.69 11.84 -9.53
CA ARG A 137 2.26 12.14 -9.43
C ARG A 137 1.98 13.54 -8.88
N THR A 138 2.49 14.57 -9.55
CA THR A 138 2.22 15.94 -9.14
C THR A 138 0.85 16.43 -9.63
N LYS A 139 -0.07 16.73 -8.71
CA LYS A 139 -1.37 17.36 -9.02
C LYS A 139 -1.29 18.85 -8.77
N LYS A 140 -1.47 19.66 -9.81
CA LYS A 140 -1.56 21.12 -9.70
C LYS A 140 -2.98 21.58 -9.99
N ARG A 141 -3.60 22.26 -9.04
CA ARG A 141 -4.92 22.89 -9.16
C ARG A 141 -4.86 24.29 -8.56
N ASN A 142 -5.02 25.35 -9.35
CA ASN A 142 -5.04 26.74 -8.84
C ASN A 142 -4.00 26.99 -7.71
N LEU A 143 -4.45 27.13 -6.46
CA LEU A 143 -3.63 27.39 -5.26
C LEU A 143 -3.10 26.14 -4.54
N TYR A 144 -3.49 24.93 -4.97
CA TYR A 144 -3.10 23.65 -4.37
C TYR A 144 -2.16 22.88 -5.29
N THR A 145 -1.02 22.44 -4.75
CA THR A 145 -0.11 21.53 -5.45
C THR A 145 0.23 20.35 -4.54
N GLU A 146 -0.17 19.15 -4.93
CA GLU A 146 0.30 17.89 -4.35
C GLU A 146 1.57 17.49 -5.11
N LEU A 147 2.73 17.64 -4.50
CA LEU A 147 4.03 17.38 -5.11
C LEU A 147 4.52 15.98 -4.75
N ASP A 148 4.63 15.15 -5.78
CA ASP A 148 5.17 13.79 -5.77
C ASP A 148 6.03 13.68 -7.03
N THR A 149 7.34 13.81 -6.85
CA THR A 149 8.27 14.18 -7.92
C THR A 149 9.07 13.00 -8.43
N LEU A 150 9.28 11.97 -7.61
CA LEU A 150 10.05 10.80 -7.99
C LEU A 150 9.61 9.59 -7.19
N ARG A 151 9.25 8.52 -7.90
CA ARG A 151 8.97 7.19 -7.37
C ARG A 151 9.94 6.18 -7.96
N GLN A 152 10.39 5.27 -7.11
CA GLN A 152 11.24 4.14 -7.49
C GLN A 152 10.61 2.86 -6.96
N TYR A 153 10.76 1.77 -7.71
CA TYR A 153 10.13 0.50 -7.40
C TYR A 153 11.14 -0.64 -7.45
N SER A 154 10.88 -1.66 -6.65
CA SER A 154 11.49 -2.98 -6.75
C SER A 154 11.03 -3.70 -8.03
N PRO A 155 11.75 -4.77 -8.44
CA PRO A 155 11.33 -5.65 -9.53
C PRO A 155 9.90 -6.17 -9.36
N GLU A 156 9.47 -6.45 -8.13
CA GLU A 156 8.17 -7.03 -7.80
C GLU A 156 7.00 -6.06 -7.96
N GLY A 157 7.22 -4.74 -7.99
CA GLY A 157 6.09 -3.81 -7.91
C GLY A 157 6.16 -2.79 -6.79
N ILE A 158 6.82 -3.16 -5.69
CA ILE A 158 6.72 -2.49 -4.40
C ILE A 158 7.59 -1.23 -4.39
N LEU A 159 7.05 -0.13 -3.88
CA LEU A 159 7.73 1.15 -3.77
C LEU A 159 9.00 1.03 -2.91
N THR A 160 10.15 1.50 -3.40
CA THR A 160 11.44 1.52 -2.68
C THR A 160 11.81 2.92 -2.22
N SER A 161 11.33 3.95 -2.92
CA SER A 161 11.55 5.35 -2.55
C SER A 161 10.45 6.24 -3.15
N VAL A 162 10.04 7.26 -2.40
CA VAL A 162 9.24 8.38 -2.91
C VAL A 162 9.71 9.71 -2.37
N GLN A 163 9.78 10.69 -3.27
CA GLN A 163 10.09 12.08 -2.96
C GLN A 163 8.81 12.92 -3.09
N THR A 164 8.38 13.55 -1.99
CA THR A 164 7.28 14.52 -1.98
C THR A 164 7.81 15.94 -1.82
N ALA A 165 6.93 16.94 -1.74
CA ALA A 165 7.32 18.31 -1.38
C ALA A 165 8.09 18.39 -0.04
N ASN A 166 7.60 17.70 0.99
CA ASN A 166 8.05 17.95 2.36
C ASN A 166 9.03 16.89 2.89
N TYR A 167 8.94 15.67 2.36
CA TYR A 167 9.75 14.56 2.85
C TYR A 167 10.14 13.59 1.73
N ARG A 168 11.13 12.77 2.03
CA ARG A 168 11.50 11.56 1.28
C ARG A 168 11.21 10.34 2.15
N GLN A 169 10.58 9.32 1.59
CA GLN A 169 10.44 8.02 2.23
C GLN A 169 11.30 6.98 1.52
N VAL A 170 11.98 6.14 2.28
CA VAL A 170 12.76 4.99 1.81
C VAL A 170 12.17 3.73 2.43
N PHE A 171 12.00 2.69 1.62
CA PHE A 171 11.32 1.45 2.02
C PHE A 171 12.31 0.30 1.97
N THR A 172 12.45 -0.42 3.07
CA THR A 172 13.19 -1.68 3.14
C THR A 172 12.23 -2.83 2.86
N ILE A 173 12.59 -3.69 1.91
CA ILE A 173 11.77 -4.82 1.46
C ILE A 173 12.53 -6.11 1.74
N GLU A 174 11.90 -7.03 2.46
CA GLU A 174 12.43 -8.36 2.76
C GLU A 174 11.36 -9.41 2.43
N ASN A 175 11.73 -10.44 1.68
CA ASN A 175 10.84 -11.55 1.30
C ASN A 175 9.51 -11.08 0.66
N GLY A 176 9.52 -9.97 -0.07
CA GLY A 176 8.33 -9.40 -0.71
C GLY A 176 7.41 -8.62 0.24
N ASN A 177 7.89 -8.23 1.42
CA ASN A 177 7.17 -7.41 2.38
C ASN A 177 7.98 -6.16 2.74
N VAL A 178 7.33 -5.00 2.85
CA VAL A 178 7.96 -3.79 3.39
C VAL A 178 8.14 -3.94 4.90
N THR A 179 9.37 -4.15 5.39
CA THR A 179 9.63 -4.34 6.82
C THR A 179 9.93 -3.03 7.55
N ARG A 180 10.40 -2.01 6.82
CA ARG A 180 10.76 -0.71 7.39
C ARG A 180 10.49 0.44 6.42
N ILE A 181 9.99 1.56 6.93
CA ILE A 181 9.85 2.82 6.20
C ILE A 181 10.56 3.91 6.98
N GLU A 182 11.48 4.60 6.34
CA GLU A 182 12.22 5.72 6.93
C GLU A 182 11.85 7.01 6.20
N GLN A 183 11.31 7.97 6.96
CA GLN A 183 10.92 9.27 6.44
C GLN A 183 11.93 10.34 6.86
N TYR A 184 12.45 11.06 5.88
CA TYR A 184 13.41 12.15 6.07
C TYR A 184 12.78 13.48 5.66
N SER A 185 12.98 14.53 6.46
CA SER A 185 12.61 15.89 6.07
C SER A 185 13.42 16.35 4.87
N ASN A 186 12.78 16.91 3.84
CA ASN A 186 13.52 17.52 2.74
C ASN A 186 14.24 18.81 3.16
N ARG A 187 13.72 19.50 4.18
CA ARG A 187 14.27 20.77 4.66
C ARG A 187 15.56 20.58 5.44
N THR A 188 15.59 19.58 6.31
CA THR A 188 16.71 19.36 7.26
C THR A 188 17.53 18.12 6.93
N ASN A 189 17.05 17.25 6.05
CA ASN A 189 17.59 15.94 5.75
C ASN A 189 17.75 15.03 6.99
N LYS A 190 17.03 15.33 8.08
CA LYS A 190 16.99 14.51 9.29
C LYS A 190 15.91 13.45 9.18
N LEU A 191 16.12 12.33 9.85
CA LEU A 191 15.12 11.28 10.03
C LEU A 191 14.00 11.82 10.93
N ASP A 192 12.81 11.97 10.38
CA ASP A 192 11.63 12.44 11.09
C ASP A 192 10.87 11.26 11.72
N GLN A 193 10.76 10.15 11.00
CA GLN A 193 9.96 9.01 11.43
C GLN A 193 10.52 7.69 10.91
N THR A 194 10.41 6.63 11.72
CA THR A 194 10.60 5.24 11.30
C THR A 194 9.32 4.46 11.53
N THR A 195 8.90 3.65 10.56
CA THR A 195 7.84 2.65 10.72
C THR A 195 8.42 1.27 10.53
N GLU A 196 8.24 0.39 11.51
CA GLU A 196 8.63 -1.03 11.46
C GLU A 196 7.36 -1.88 11.32
N LEU A 197 7.37 -2.86 10.42
CA LEU A 197 6.21 -3.70 10.12
C LEU A 197 6.57 -5.18 10.23
N THR A 198 5.68 -5.96 10.83
CA THR A 198 5.78 -7.42 10.92
C THR A 198 4.52 -8.08 10.40
N TYR A 199 4.65 -9.28 9.88
CA TYR A 199 3.64 -9.92 9.04
C TYR A 199 3.32 -11.34 9.49
N ASP A 200 2.07 -11.75 9.24
CA ASP A 200 1.66 -13.14 9.25
C ASP A 200 2.08 -13.79 7.93
N LEU A 201 3.17 -14.56 7.96
CA LEU A 201 3.76 -15.16 6.77
C LEU A 201 2.90 -16.28 6.14
N ALA A 202 1.88 -16.77 6.85
CA ALA A 202 1.01 -17.84 6.36
C ALA A 202 -0.17 -17.32 5.52
N HIS A 203 -0.49 -16.04 5.62
CA HIS A 203 -1.68 -15.48 4.98
C HIS A 203 -1.36 -14.28 4.09
N THR A 204 -2.18 -14.09 3.06
CA THR A 204 -1.94 -13.06 2.04
C THR A 204 -2.58 -11.73 2.43
N ALA A 205 -1.88 -10.64 2.15
CA ALA A 205 -2.44 -9.30 2.20
C ALA A 205 -3.55 -9.12 1.16
N PRO A 206 -4.48 -8.17 1.36
CA PRO A 206 -5.29 -7.65 0.27
C PRO A 206 -4.42 -7.08 -0.87
N PRO A 207 -4.88 -7.15 -2.13
CA PRO A 207 -4.17 -6.59 -3.27
C PRO A 207 -4.08 -5.06 -3.17
N ALA A 208 -3.13 -4.48 -3.90
CA ALA A 208 -2.97 -3.04 -3.95
C ALA A 208 -4.23 -2.36 -4.52
N GLN A 209 -4.80 -1.43 -3.75
CA GLN A 209 -5.96 -0.64 -4.15
C GLN A 209 -5.63 0.30 -5.32
N PHE A 210 -4.47 0.95 -5.27
CA PHE A 210 -3.99 1.87 -6.29
C PHE A 210 -2.73 1.32 -6.97
N THR A 211 -2.89 0.33 -7.85
CA THR A 211 -1.77 -0.41 -8.46
C THR A 211 -0.79 0.47 -9.24
N PHE A 212 -1.25 1.62 -9.74
CA PHE A 212 -0.36 2.60 -10.39
C PHE A 212 0.64 3.27 -9.45
N LEU A 213 0.43 3.21 -8.12
CA LEU A 213 1.34 3.72 -7.09
C LEU A 213 2.34 2.68 -6.57
N GLY A 214 2.27 1.45 -7.07
CA GLY A 214 3.06 0.31 -6.61
C GLY A 214 2.22 -0.81 -6.00
N GLU A 215 2.85 -1.96 -5.83
CA GLU A 215 2.28 -3.12 -5.16
C GLU A 215 2.40 -3.03 -3.64
N THR A 216 1.54 -3.76 -2.92
CA THR A 216 1.56 -3.90 -1.46
C THR A 216 2.46 -5.06 -1.02
N SER A 217 2.77 -5.12 0.28
CA SER A 217 3.41 -6.28 0.90
C SER A 217 2.60 -7.57 0.63
N ARG A 218 3.28 -8.70 0.42
CA ARG A 218 2.64 -9.99 0.10
C ARG A 218 1.76 -10.52 1.23
N ASN A 219 2.18 -10.32 2.47
CA ASN A 219 1.60 -10.97 3.64
C ASN A 219 0.72 -10.05 4.47
N ALA A 220 -0.24 -10.64 5.19
CA ALA A 220 -1.14 -9.89 6.05
C ALA A 220 -0.35 -9.20 7.18
N LEU A 221 -0.59 -7.89 7.36
CA LEU A 221 0.08 -7.11 8.41
C LEU A 221 -0.35 -7.62 9.79
N ALA A 222 0.60 -7.83 10.68
CA ALA A 222 0.37 -8.30 12.05
C ALA A 222 0.64 -7.20 13.08
N ASN A 223 1.77 -6.49 12.96
CA ASN A 223 2.06 -5.34 13.83
C ASN A 223 2.74 -4.22 13.05
N LYS A 224 2.52 -3.00 13.51
CA LYS A 224 3.18 -1.79 13.05
C LYS A 224 3.68 -1.01 14.27
N LYS A 225 4.91 -0.55 14.22
CA LYS A 225 5.49 0.33 15.23
C LYS A 225 6.01 1.58 14.56
N VAL A 226 5.60 2.75 15.05
CA VAL A 226 6.03 4.04 14.52
C VAL A 226 6.84 4.76 15.59
N GLN A 227 8.05 5.17 15.25
CA GLN A 227 8.89 6.05 16.07
C GLN A 227 8.93 7.42 15.41
N ASP A 228 8.39 8.44 16.07
CA ASP A 228 8.36 9.83 15.61
C ASP A 228 9.40 10.66 16.40
N TYR A 229 10.40 11.17 15.70
CA TYR A 229 11.50 11.96 16.26
C TYR A 229 11.25 13.47 16.21
N THR A 230 10.13 13.91 15.65
CA THR A 230 9.79 15.34 15.50
C THR A 230 9.05 15.92 16.69
N ALA A 231 8.60 15.07 17.63
CA ALA A 231 7.83 15.49 18.78
C ALA A 231 8.67 16.38 19.74
N PRO A 232 8.13 17.51 20.25
CA PRO A 232 8.85 18.46 21.10
C PRO A 232 9.44 17.89 22.41
N GLY A 233 8.96 16.73 22.86
CA GLY A 233 9.40 16.06 24.10
C GLY A 233 10.41 14.92 23.89
N GLY A 234 10.93 14.74 22.67
CA GLY A 234 11.75 13.59 22.28
C GLY A 234 10.97 12.55 21.51
N ALA A 235 11.60 11.41 21.21
CA ALA A 235 11.00 10.40 20.35
C ALA A 235 9.75 9.75 20.97
N VAL A 236 8.63 9.76 20.25
CA VAL A 236 7.38 9.11 20.66
C VAL A 236 7.19 7.81 19.88
N THR A 237 6.71 6.76 20.56
CA THR A 237 6.43 5.47 19.93
C THR A 237 4.93 5.17 19.95
N TYR A 238 4.39 4.84 18.77
CA TYR A 238 3.03 4.36 18.59
C TYR A 238 3.07 2.90 18.14
N THR A 239 2.29 2.04 18.80
CA THR A 239 2.22 0.61 18.44
C THR A 239 0.81 0.26 17.99
N TYR A 240 0.72 -0.51 16.91
CA TYR A 240 -0.52 -0.99 16.35
C TYR A 240 -0.42 -2.50 16.19
N SER A 241 -1.47 -3.19 16.61
CA SER A 241 -1.61 -4.63 16.40
C SER A 241 -2.84 -4.89 15.54
N TYR A 242 -2.74 -5.91 14.70
CA TYR A 242 -3.75 -6.25 13.71
C TYR A 242 -4.23 -7.66 13.94
N ARG A 243 -5.55 -7.81 14.06
CA ARG A 243 -6.19 -9.12 13.96
C ARG A 243 -6.85 -9.25 12.60
N ASN A 244 -6.46 -10.26 11.85
CA ASN A 244 -7.02 -10.55 10.55
C ASN A 244 -7.95 -11.77 10.62
N LEU A 245 -9.02 -11.74 9.83
CA LEU A 245 -9.85 -12.91 9.52
C LEU A 245 -9.63 -13.27 8.06
N TYR A 246 -9.63 -14.57 7.78
CA TYR A 246 -9.30 -15.11 6.47
C TYR A 246 -10.44 -15.93 5.88
N ASP A 247 -10.54 -15.97 4.56
CA ASP A 247 -11.42 -16.93 3.87
C ASP A 247 -10.74 -18.29 3.66
N SER A 248 -11.46 -19.22 3.03
CA SER A 248 -10.97 -20.57 2.72
C SER A 248 -9.73 -20.60 1.79
N GLN A 249 -9.41 -19.50 1.11
CA GLN A 249 -8.24 -19.37 0.24
C GLN A 249 -7.07 -18.67 0.94
N GLY A 250 -7.18 -18.36 2.24
CA GLY A 250 -6.15 -17.68 3.02
C GLY A 250 -6.06 -16.17 2.77
N ARG A 251 -7.08 -15.55 2.14
CA ARG A 251 -7.12 -14.10 1.94
C ARG A 251 -7.69 -13.39 3.14
N THR A 252 -7.10 -12.24 3.48
CA THR A 252 -7.67 -11.32 4.48
C THR A 252 -9.04 -10.82 4.02
N ILE A 253 -10.11 -11.14 4.75
CA ILE A 253 -11.48 -10.63 4.51
C ILE A 253 -11.90 -9.58 5.54
N ARG A 254 -11.24 -9.52 6.69
CA ARG A 254 -11.40 -8.47 7.70
C ARG A 254 -10.08 -8.22 8.39
N GLN A 255 -9.73 -6.96 8.60
CA GLN A 255 -8.60 -6.53 9.42
C GLN A 255 -9.11 -5.60 10.53
N ILE A 256 -8.77 -5.91 11.77
CA ILE A 256 -9.12 -5.12 12.95
C ILE A 256 -7.84 -4.53 13.53
N GLU A 257 -7.78 -3.21 13.63
CA GLU A 257 -6.63 -2.48 14.15
C GLU A 257 -6.87 -2.08 15.61
N TYR A 258 -5.90 -2.38 16.47
CA TYR A 258 -5.84 -1.89 17.83
C TYR A 258 -4.65 -0.93 17.96
N HIS A 259 -4.91 0.26 18.49
CA HIS A 259 -3.89 1.26 18.76
C HIS A 259 -3.45 1.19 20.22
N GLN A 260 -2.15 1.36 20.46
CA GLN A 260 -1.55 1.44 21.77
C GLN A 260 -0.62 2.66 21.84
N ASP A 261 -1.02 3.61 22.67
CA ASP A 261 -0.27 4.83 22.97
C ASP A 261 -0.17 4.95 24.49
N SER A 262 1.03 5.17 25.02
CA SER A 262 1.26 5.35 26.46
C SER A 262 0.46 6.48 27.10
N ALA A 263 0.09 7.51 26.33
CA ALA A 263 -0.67 8.66 26.81
C ALA A 263 -2.20 8.42 26.79
N ILE A 264 -2.68 7.39 26.08
CA ILE A 264 -4.10 7.12 25.87
C ILE A 264 -4.45 5.74 26.43
N ASN A 265 -5.65 5.58 27.01
CA ASN A 265 -6.14 4.30 27.52
C ASN A 265 -5.15 3.58 28.49
N GLN A 266 -4.38 4.37 29.26
CA GLN A 266 -3.38 3.86 30.22
C GLN A 266 -2.32 2.94 29.56
N GLY A 267 -2.00 3.19 28.28
CA GLY A 267 -1.03 2.37 27.54
C GLY A 267 -1.54 0.98 27.16
N LYS A 268 -2.84 0.68 27.30
CA LYS A 268 -3.45 -0.59 26.85
C LYS A 268 -3.95 -0.47 25.41
N PRO A 269 -3.82 -1.53 24.58
CA PRO A 269 -4.42 -1.55 23.26
C PRO A 269 -5.93 -1.30 23.32
N TYR A 270 -6.44 -0.49 22.40
CA TYR A 270 -7.87 -0.26 22.22
C TYR A 270 -8.23 -0.35 20.74
N PHE A 271 -9.45 -0.82 20.46
CA PHE A 271 -9.95 -0.90 19.10
C PHE A 271 -9.96 0.50 18.46
N TRP A 272 -9.43 0.60 17.23
CA TRP A 272 -9.39 1.84 16.47
C TRP A 272 -10.31 1.80 15.25
N THR A 273 -10.16 0.77 14.42
CA THR A 273 -10.91 0.62 13.18
C THR A 273 -11.00 -0.85 12.76
N ALA A 274 -11.98 -1.14 11.91
CA ALA A 274 -12.07 -2.40 11.18
C ALA A 274 -12.23 -2.12 9.69
N THR A 275 -11.55 -2.91 8.86
CA THR A 275 -11.67 -2.88 7.41
C THR A 275 -12.11 -4.24 6.91
N ASP A 276 -13.19 -4.27 6.14
CA ASP A 276 -13.65 -5.48 5.44
C ASP A 276 -13.21 -5.46 3.98
N TYR A 277 -12.89 -6.63 3.43
CA TYR A 277 -12.47 -6.83 2.05
C TYR A 277 -13.40 -7.82 1.36
N TYR A 278 -13.90 -7.44 0.19
CA TYR A 278 -14.78 -8.23 -0.65
C TYR A 278 -14.14 -8.35 -2.04
N TYR A 279 -13.85 -9.59 -2.44
CA TYR A 279 -13.13 -9.99 -3.66
C TYR A 279 -14.09 -10.44 -4.76
#